data_AF-A0A4Q7YGU7-F1
#
_entry.id   AF-A0A4Q7YGU7-F1
#
_cell.length_a   1.000
_cell.length_b   1.000
_cell.length_c   1.000
_cell.angle_alpha   90.00
_cell.angle_beta   90.00
_cell.angle_gamma   90.00
#
_symmetry.space_group_name_H-M   'P 1'
#
loop_
_entity.id
_entity.type
_entity.pdbx_description
1 polymer ?
#
loop_
_entity_poly.entity_id
_entity_poly.type
_entity_poly.pdbx_seq_one_letter_code
_entity_poly.pdbx_strand_id
1 'polypeptide(L)'
;MELYFGGSEIPGWRKMLAEEGVETVSLSYMGLRRRTKFVRPWLIADHYLEGQKVFLDSGAYTVNKADDDKYTTAELKEIAAHYEAFVQQNIDSLNMVSEFDAVVLGREWIEARREDFWEDIPEDKFLPIWHAEWGVEELDRLAQRYKRVGVTQTDLDGRNLAPVLNEITRKYGTLLHGVAMTKPAEMAAVNWDSVASTSWISPSQYGDTIVWTGRELKRYPKKYKDQARKRHRTLFQEAGFDPDKIEDGDNDEILRFTIWSWQQLAASIEQHRAPEAEPVTTSPSGLLAAFAQTPGGTVDTATGEMVNGVATPTPRRDRPRTNLPVIGLVQEKEVYTDPEDGVNKERDVPLVTVRSQSMRICSSCFLAQKCPAFDKDANCAYDIPVEVKSKQQMRSLQDSLIEMQAQRVLFMKMVEDMTGGYADPNLSGEIDRLQKLVKVKTELEQDSFSVKLEAKGNGAQAGMISRLFGKDAGEQMTALERPIPADRMIEQGSGFIDAEIVDVPTFYNQEG
;
A
#
# COMPACT_ATOMS: atom_id res chain seq x y z
N MET A 1 7.26 8.93 -15.48
CA MET A 1 6.53 7.85 -14.79
C MET A 1 5.32 7.49 -15.62
N GLU A 2 5.27 6.28 -16.15
CA GLU A 2 4.11 5.81 -16.92
C GLU A 2 2.98 5.33 -15.98
N LEU A 3 1.73 5.62 -16.33
CA LEU A 3 0.54 5.18 -15.59
C LEU A 3 -0.23 4.13 -16.40
N TYR A 4 -0.19 2.88 -15.96
CA TYR A 4 -0.95 1.79 -16.55
C TYR A 4 -2.37 1.75 -15.97
N PHE A 5 -3.36 1.98 -16.82
CA PHE A 5 -4.77 1.87 -16.45
C PHE A 5 -5.20 0.40 -16.42
N GLY A 6 -5.40 -0.14 -15.22
CA GLY A 6 -5.82 -1.53 -15.01
C GLY A 6 -7.31 -1.75 -15.28
N GLY A 7 -7.68 -3.01 -15.52
CA GLY A 7 -9.06 -3.43 -15.82
C GLY A 7 -9.34 -3.66 -17.31
N SER A 8 -8.33 -3.60 -18.16
CA SER A 8 -8.53 -3.76 -19.61
C SER A 8 -8.93 -5.18 -20.03
N GLU A 9 -9.03 -6.16 -19.12
CA GLU A 9 -9.71 -7.44 -19.35
C GLU A 9 -11.20 -7.28 -19.65
N ILE A 10 -11.83 -6.15 -19.25
CA ILE A 10 -13.23 -5.85 -19.55
C ILE A 10 -13.33 -5.10 -20.88
N PRO A 11 -14.06 -5.63 -21.89
CA PRO A 11 -14.13 -5.02 -23.22
C PRO A 11 -14.60 -3.56 -23.22
N GLY A 12 -15.60 -3.22 -22.39
CA GLY A 12 -16.11 -1.84 -22.27
C GLY A 12 -15.05 -0.85 -21.78
N TRP A 13 -14.31 -1.21 -20.73
CA TRP A 13 -13.23 -0.37 -20.21
C TRP A 13 -12.05 -0.30 -21.18
N ARG A 14 -11.70 -1.40 -21.85
CA ARG A 14 -10.67 -1.41 -22.89
C ARG A 14 -11.01 -0.46 -24.04
N LYS A 15 -12.26 -0.52 -24.53
CA LYS A 15 -12.75 0.38 -25.58
C LYS A 15 -12.67 1.84 -25.14
N MET A 16 -13.13 2.16 -23.93
CA MET A 16 -13.07 3.52 -23.39
C MET A 16 -11.63 4.04 -23.27
N LEU A 17 -10.70 3.23 -22.76
CA LEU A 17 -9.28 3.62 -22.68
C LEU A 17 -8.68 3.90 -24.07
N ALA A 18 -9.07 3.10 -25.08
CA ALA A 18 -8.65 3.32 -26.46
C ALA A 18 -9.24 4.60 -27.06
N GLU A 19 -10.53 4.87 -26.83
CA GLU A 19 -11.22 6.09 -27.30
C GLU A 19 -10.67 7.37 -26.67
N GLU A 20 -10.26 7.31 -25.39
CA GLU A 20 -9.60 8.41 -24.68
C GLU A 20 -8.10 8.53 -24.97
N GLY A 21 -7.57 7.74 -25.91
CA GLY A 21 -6.17 7.82 -26.33
C GLY A 21 -5.16 7.44 -25.24
N VAL A 22 -5.54 6.55 -24.31
CA VAL A 22 -4.65 6.08 -23.25
C VAL A 22 -3.56 5.20 -23.84
N GLU A 23 -2.30 5.62 -23.72
CA GLU A 23 -1.14 4.92 -24.28
C GLU A 23 -0.79 3.63 -23.54
N THR A 24 -0.95 3.60 -22.21
CA THR A 24 -0.48 2.51 -21.33
C THR A 24 -1.64 1.86 -20.57
N VAL A 25 -1.85 0.56 -20.79
CA VAL A 25 -2.98 -0.20 -20.21
C VAL A 25 -2.51 -1.48 -19.55
N SER A 26 -3.16 -1.87 -18.46
CA SER A 26 -2.88 -3.13 -17.76
C SER A 26 -4.03 -4.12 -17.91
N LEU A 27 -3.66 -5.36 -18.23
CA LEU A 27 -4.53 -6.50 -18.41
C LEU A 27 -4.27 -7.51 -17.29
N SER A 28 -5.30 -7.84 -16.50
CA SER A 28 -5.19 -8.95 -15.54
C SER A 28 -5.47 -10.28 -16.23
N TYR A 29 -4.49 -11.20 -16.25
CA TYR A 29 -4.69 -12.55 -16.78
C TYR A 29 -5.74 -13.32 -15.97
N MET A 30 -5.68 -13.29 -14.63
CA MET A 30 -6.72 -13.92 -13.80
C MET A 30 -8.11 -13.28 -14.01
N GLY A 31 -8.17 -11.96 -14.24
CA GLY A 31 -9.39 -11.27 -14.61
C GLY A 31 -9.95 -11.75 -15.96
N LEU A 32 -9.09 -11.87 -16.97
CA LEU A 32 -9.42 -12.37 -18.29
C LEU A 32 -9.87 -13.84 -18.26
N ARG A 33 -9.15 -14.69 -17.53
CA ARG A 33 -9.44 -16.13 -17.40
C ARG A 33 -10.80 -16.42 -16.80
N ARG A 34 -11.30 -15.57 -15.91
CA ARG A 34 -12.67 -15.68 -15.36
C ARG A 34 -13.75 -15.40 -16.40
N ARG A 35 -13.41 -14.69 -17.49
CA ARG A 35 -14.35 -14.22 -18.52
C ARG A 35 -14.19 -14.95 -19.84
N THR A 36 -13.07 -15.63 -20.05
CA THR A 36 -12.68 -16.21 -21.34
C THR A 36 -12.36 -17.69 -21.19
N LYS A 37 -12.96 -18.51 -22.07
CA LYS A 37 -12.76 -19.98 -22.07
C LYS A 37 -11.48 -20.43 -22.81
N PHE A 38 -10.78 -19.52 -23.49
CA PHE A 38 -9.57 -19.80 -24.30
C PHE A 38 -9.72 -20.94 -25.32
N VAL A 39 -10.91 -21.09 -25.93
CA VAL A 39 -11.18 -22.10 -26.96
C VAL A 39 -10.33 -21.87 -28.22
N ARG A 40 -9.94 -20.62 -28.46
CA ARG A 40 -8.98 -20.21 -29.50
C ARG A 40 -7.87 -19.39 -28.82
N PRO A 41 -6.68 -19.33 -29.44
CA PRO A 41 -5.66 -18.33 -29.10
C PRO A 41 -6.29 -16.95 -28.89
N TRP A 42 -6.00 -16.35 -27.75
CA TRP A 42 -6.42 -15.00 -27.44
C TRP A 42 -5.20 -14.11 -27.59
N LEU A 43 -5.10 -13.42 -28.72
CA LEU A 43 -3.93 -12.63 -29.09
C LEU A 43 -4.14 -11.18 -28.65
N ILE A 44 -3.16 -10.62 -27.95
CA ILE A 44 -3.18 -9.22 -27.49
C ILE A 44 -3.29 -8.26 -28.69
N ALA A 45 -2.63 -8.58 -29.80
CA ALA A 45 -2.70 -7.74 -31.00
C ALA A 45 -4.12 -7.60 -31.59
N ASP A 46 -5.01 -8.57 -31.37
CA ASP A 46 -6.39 -8.53 -31.87
C ASP A 46 -7.30 -7.61 -31.03
N HIS A 47 -6.81 -7.14 -29.89
CA HIS A 47 -7.62 -6.57 -28.84
C HIS A 47 -7.22 -5.17 -28.41
N TYR A 48 -6.01 -4.72 -28.75
CA TYR A 48 -5.46 -3.44 -28.38
C TYR A 48 -5.00 -2.68 -29.63
N LEU A 49 -4.97 -1.35 -29.55
CA LEU A 49 -4.55 -0.51 -30.68
C LEU A 49 -3.04 -0.69 -30.96
N GLU A 50 -2.66 -0.56 -32.23
CA GLU A 50 -1.25 -0.53 -32.61
C GLU A 50 -0.55 0.64 -31.89
N GLY A 51 0.55 0.34 -31.19
CA GLY A 51 1.29 1.31 -30.38
C GLY A 51 0.82 1.47 -28.93
N GLN A 52 -0.32 0.89 -28.54
CA GLN A 52 -0.74 0.88 -27.12
C GLN A 52 0.14 -0.09 -26.32
N LYS A 53 0.77 0.40 -25.26
CA LYS A 53 1.68 -0.39 -24.40
C LYS A 53 0.86 -1.22 -23.42
N VAL A 54 0.90 -2.53 -23.59
CA VAL A 54 0.17 -3.47 -22.72
C VAL A 54 1.09 -4.03 -21.64
N PHE A 55 0.71 -3.83 -20.38
CA PHE A 55 1.25 -4.56 -19.23
C PHE A 55 0.34 -5.74 -18.90
N LEU A 56 0.87 -6.96 -19.02
CA LEU A 56 0.19 -8.17 -18.59
C LEU A 56 0.51 -8.46 -17.13
N ASP A 57 -0.48 -8.24 -16.26
CA ASP A 57 -0.43 -8.61 -14.87
C ASP A 57 -0.98 -10.03 -14.71
N SER A 58 -0.23 -10.92 -14.06
CA SER A 58 -0.67 -12.26 -13.70
C SER A 58 -2.00 -12.24 -12.93
N GLY A 59 -2.24 -11.20 -12.12
CA GLY A 59 -3.39 -11.10 -11.22
C GLY A 59 -3.27 -11.99 -9.98
N ALA A 60 -2.07 -12.51 -9.69
CA ALA A 60 -1.80 -13.33 -8.52
C ALA A 60 -2.10 -12.59 -7.20
N TYR A 61 -2.09 -11.26 -7.18
CA TYR A 61 -2.59 -10.48 -6.04
C TYR A 61 -3.99 -10.94 -5.58
N THR A 62 -4.90 -11.25 -6.51
CA THR A 62 -6.24 -11.73 -6.17
C THR A 62 -6.21 -13.16 -5.61
N VAL A 63 -5.26 -13.98 -6.05
CA VAL A 63 -5.04 -15.33 -5.52
C VAL A 63 -4.48 -15.24 -4.10
N ASN A 64 -3.49 -14.38 -3.88
CA ASN A 64 -2.83 -14.16 -2.59
C ASN A 64 -3.74 -13.52 -1.53
N LYS A 65 -4.89 -12.96 -1.93
CA LYS A 65 -5.92 -12.41 -1.04
C LYS A 65 -7.15 -13.31 -0.90
N ALA A 66 -7.21 -14.42 -1.63
CA ALA A 66 -8.32 -15.36 -1.52
C ALA A 66 -8.24 -16.14 -0.20
N ASP A 67 -9.39 -16.71 0.20
CA ASP A 67 -9.42 -17.68 1.30
C ASP A 67 -8.52 -18.89 0.96
N ASP A 68 -7.86 -19.45 1.98
CA ASP A 68 -6.85 -20.51 1.86
C ASP A 68 -7.36 -21.78 1.13
N ASP A 69 -8.68 -21.98 1.06
CA ASP A 69 -9.33 -23.13 0.44
C ASP A 69 -9.84 -22.88 -0.98
N LYS A 70 -9.70 -21.66 -1.51
CA LYS A 70 -10.25 -21.30 -2.83
C LYS A 70 -9.51 -21.98 -3.99
N TYR A 71 -8.20 -22.16 -3.87
CA TYR A 71 -7.37 -22.74 -4.93
C TYR A 71 -6.43 -23.77 -4.33
N THR A 72 -6.42 -24.96 -4.93
CA THR A 72 -5.44 -25.99 -4.60
C THR A 72 -4.08 -25.70 -5.27
N THR A 73 -3.00 -26.20 -4.69
CA THR A 73 -1.65 -26.10 -5.28
C THR A 73 -1.59 -26.69 -6.71
N ALA A 74 -2.34 -27.75 -6.98
CA ALA A 74 -2.38 -28.37 -8.30
C ALA A 74 -3.03 -27.44 -9.34
N GLU A 75 -4.20 -26.86 -9.01
CA GLU A 75 -4.88 -25.89 -9.87
C GLU A 75 -4.02 -24.65 -10.11
N LEU A 76 -3.32 -24.15 -9.09
CA LEU A 76 -2.43 -23.00 -9.25
C LEU A 76 -1.26 -23.29 -10.19
N LYS A 77 -0.69 -24.50 -10.15
CA LYS A 77 0.35 -24.92 -11.11
C LYS A 77 -0.18 -25.05 -12.53
N GLU A 78 -1.40 -25.55 -12.71
CA GLU A 78 -2.06 -25.58 -14.02
C GLU A 78 -2.34 -24.17 -14.56
N ILE A 79 -2.80 -23.27 -13.69
CA ILE A 79 -3.00 -21.86 -14.03
C ILE A 79 -1.68 -21.21 -14.43
N ALA A 80 -0.60 -21.44 -13.66
CA ALA A 80 0.73 -20.92 -13.98
C ALA A 80 1.22 -21.42 -15.34
N ALA A 81 1.11 -22.72 -15.62
CA ALA A 81 1.53 -23.29 -16.90
C ALA A 81 0.73 -22.71 -18.09
N HIS A 82 -0.58 -22.50 -17.91
CA HIS A 82 -1.39 -21.84 -18.94
C HIS A 82 -1.01 -20.36 -19.09
N TYR A 83 -0.70 -19.67 -17.99
CA TYR A 83 -0.24 -18.28 -18.04
C TYR A 83 1.09 -18.16 -18.78
N GLU A 84 2.08 -19.01 -18.47
CA GLU A 84 3.37 -19.09 -19.16
C GLU A 84 3.19 -19.31 -20.67
N ALA A 85 2.32 -20.25 -21.07
CA ALA A 85 1.99 -20.47 -22.48
C ALA A 85 1.32 -19.25 -23.14
N PHE A 86 0.43 -18.56 -22.41
CA PHE A 86 -0.21 -17.33 -22.87
C PHE A 86 0.79 -16.20 -23.07
N VAL A 87 1.78 -16.08 -22.17
CA VAL A 87 2.89 -15.12 -22.28
C VAL A 87 3.72 -15.40 -23.53
N GLN A 88 4.15 -16.65 -23.73
CA GLN A 88 4.94 -17.02 -24.93
C GLN A 88 4.22 -16.69 -26.23
N GLN A 89 2.91 -16.93 -26.29
CA GLN A 89 2.10 -16.62 -27.46
C GLN A 89 1.99 -15.12 -27.76
N ASN A 90 2.14 -14.27 -26.73
CA ASN A 90 1.83 -12.84 -26.82
C ASN A 90 3.03 -11.93 -26.54
N ILE A 91 4.23 -12.47 -26.30
CA ILE A 91 5.36 -11.71 -25.77
C ILE A 91 5.75 -10.53 -26.66
N ASP A 92 5.62 -10.66 -27.98
CA ASP A 92 5.93 -9.60 -28.93
C ASP A 92 4.99 -8.39 -28.81
N SER A 93 3.73 -8.63 -28.45
CA SER A 93 2.71 -7.59 -28.25
C SER A 93 2.71 -6.98 -26.85
N LEU A 94 3.55 -7.49 -25.94
CA LEU A 94 3.65 -7.02 -24.56
C LEU A 94 4.76 -5.98 -24.42
N ASN A 95 4.49 -4.94 -23.62
CA ASN A 95 5.50 -4.00 -23.16
C ASN A 95 6.11 -4.44 -21.82
N MET A 96 5.32 -5.12 -20.99
CA MET A 96 5.75 -5.62 -19.68
C MET A 96 4.89 -6.81 -19.27
N VAL A 97 5.45 -7.74 -18.50
CA VAL A 97 4.75 -8.92 -17.99
C VAL A 97 5.22 -9.26 -16.58
N SER A 98 4.28 -9.45 -15.65
CA SER A 98 4.60 -9.91 -14.30
C SER A 98 4.67 -11.43 -14.22
N GLU A 99 5.48 -11.95 -13.30
CA GLU A 99 5.48 -13.38 -13.01
C GLU A 99 4.17 -13.84 -12.35
N PHE A 100 3.94 -15.16 -12.33
CA PHE A 100 2.86 -15.73 -11.52
C PHE A 100 3.32 -15.94 -10.08
N ASP A 101 3.22 -14.89 -9.27
CA ASP A 101 3.72 -14.80 -7.89
C ASP A 101 2.69 -15.29 -6.84
N ALA A 102 2.06 -16.44 -7.07
CA ALA A 102 1.13 -17.01 -6.11
C ALA A 102 1.88 -17.56 -4.87
N VAL A 103 1.83 -16.84 -3.75
CA VAL A 103 2.61 -17.12 -2.52
C VAL A 103 2.31 -18.52 -1.95
N VAL A 104 1.09 -19.03 -2.17
CA VAL A 104 0.66 -20.39 -1.79
C VAL A 104 1.53 -21.49 -2.43
N LEU A 105 2.14 -21.23 -3.60
CA LEU A 105 3.05 -22.18 -4.25
C LEU A 105 4.44 -22.24 -3.59
N GLY A 106 4.75 -21.27 -2.71
CA GLY A 106 5.99 -21.18 -1.98
C GLY A 106 7.11 -20.48 -2.76
N ARG A 107 8.02 -19.85 -2.00
CA ARG A 107 9.16 -19.09 -2.55
C ARG A 107 10.05 -19.94 -3.47
N GLU A 108 10.38 -21.16 -3.05
CA GLU A 108 11.24 -22.06 -3.84
C GLU A 108 10.64 -22.37 -5.22
N TRP A 109 9.32 -22.53 -5.30
CA TRP A 109 8.66 -22.77 -6.58
C TRP A 109 8.71 -21.53 -7.48
N ILE A 110 8.45 -20.34 -6.92
CA ILE A 110 8.51 -19.08 -7.67
C ILE A 110 9.94 -18.83 -8.19
N GLU A 111 10.95 -19.02 -7.33
CA GLU A 111 12.36 -18.88 -7.71
C GLU A 111 12.77 -19.89 -8.80
N ALA A 112 12.35 -21.16 -8.68
CA ALA A 112 12.60 -22.15 -9.73
C ALA A 112 11.95 -21.75 -11.07
N ARG A 113 10.72 -21.20 -11.06
CA ARG A 113 10.08 -20.69 -12.30
C ARG A 113 10.80 -19.49 -12.88
N ARG A 114 11.39 -18.63 -12.05
CA ARG A 114 12.21 -17.53 -12.56
C ARG A 114 13.36 -18.06 -13.41
N GLU A 115 14.07 -19.06 -12.92
CA GLU A 115 15.19 -19.70 -13.63
C GLU A 115 14.73 -20.54 -14.83
N ASP A 116 13.64 -21.30 -14.70
CA ASP A 116 13.22 -22.26 -15.72
C ASP A 116 12.43 -21.63 -16.89
N PHE A 117 11.82 -20.46 -16.70
CA PHE A 117 10.96 -19.83 -17.70
C PHE A 117 11.20 -18.33 -17.85
N TRP A 118 11.20 -17.58 -16.74
CA TRP A 118 11.20 -16.11 -16.82
C TRP A 118 12.54 -15.52 -17.26
N GLU A 119 13.65 -16.23 -17.09
CA GLU A 119 14.96 -15.81 -17.63
C GLU A 119 15.03 -15.83 -19.16
N ASP A 120 14.18 -16.61 -19.83
CA ASP A 120 14.08 -16.62 -21.29
C ASP A 120 13.23 -15.45 -21.84
N ILE A 121 12.50 -14.75 -20.96
CA ILE A 121 11.72 -13.57 -21.34
C ILE A 121 12.66 -12.36 -21.49
N PRO A 122 12.48 -11.52 -22.54
CA PRO A 122 13.30 -10.31 -22.71
C PRO A 122 13.40 -9.47 -21.43
N GLU A 123 14.64 -9.15 -21.04
CA GLU A 123 14.96 -8.47 -19.77
C GLU A 123 14.25 -7.12 -19.57
N ASP A 124 13.86 -6.46 -20.66
CA ASP A 124 13.16 -5.18 -20.66
C ASP A 124 11.66 -5.32 -20.44
N LYS A 125 11.10 -6.52 -20.62
CA LYS A 125 9.68 -6.85 -20.45
C LYS A 125 9.38 -7.57 -19.14
N PHE A 126 10.30 -8.41 -18.65
CA PHE A 126 10.05 -9.21 -17.46
C PHE A 126 10.00 -8.35 -16.18
N LEU A 127 8.98 -8.58 -15.35
CA LEU A 127 8.75 -7.91 -14.08
C LEU A 127 8.59 -8.93 -12.94
N PRO A 128 9.68 -9.28 -12.22
CA PRO A 128 9.57 -10.06 -10.99
C PRO A 128 8.91 -9.22 -9.89
N ILE A 129 8.07 -9.84 -9.08
CA ILE A 129 7.34 -9.20 -7.98
C ILE A 129 8.08 -9.44 -6.66
N TRP A 130 8.29 -8.36 -5.92
CA TRP A 130 8.78 -8.42 -4.56
C TRP A 130 7.62 -8.50 -3.55
N HIS A 131 7.78 -9.40 -2.60
CA HIS A 131 6.89 -9.58 -1.46
C HIS A 131 7.57 -9.07 -0.19
N ALA A 132 6.86 -8.21 0.53
CA ALA A 132 7.29 -7.61 1.79
C ALA A 132 7.78 -8.65 2.82
N GLU A 133 7.10 -9.81 2.85
CA GLU A 133 7.36 -10.94 3.74
C GLU A 133 8.75 -11.58 3.52
N TRP A 134 9.39 -11.33 2.38
CA TRP A 134 10.73 -11.86 2.07
C TRP A 134 11.87 -10.91 2.44
N GLY A 135 11.54 -9.74 3.01
CA GLY A 135 12.51 -8.78 3.51
C GLY A 135 13.09 -7.86 2.43
N VAL A 136 13.75 -6.79 2.87
CA VAL A 136 14.36 -5.78 1.99
C VAL A 136 15.62 -6.33 1.32
N GLU A 137 16.28 -7.32 1.92
CA GLU A 137 17.43 -8.01 1.33
C GLU A 137 17.04 -8.71 0.03
N GLU A 138 15.83 -9.28 -0.03
CA GLU A 138 15.31 -9.88 -1.25
C GLU A 138 15.01 -8.83 -2.31
N LEU A 139 14.48 -7.67 -1.92
CA LEU A 139 14.26 -6.55 -2.83
C LEU A 139 15.59 -6.08 -3.46
N ASP A 140 16.65 -5.94 -2.64
CA ASP A 140 17.99 -5.59 -3.11
C ASP A 140 18.56 -6.67 -4.06
N ARG A 141 18.36 -7.96 -3.74
CA ARG A 141 18.75 -9.09 -4.62
C ARG A 141 18.06 -9.01 -5.99
N LEU A 142 16.74 -8.79 -6.01
CA LEU A 142 15.99 -8.69 -7.27
C LEU A 142 16.44 -7.47 -8.07
N ALA A 143 16.66 -6.33 -7.42
CA ALA A 143 17.12 -5.12 -8.07
C ALA A 143 18.53 -5.24 -8.67
N GLN A 144 19.40 -6.07 -8.08
CA GLN A 144 20.71 -6.38 -8.65
C GLN A 144 20.64 -7.29 -9.88
N ARG A 145 19.69 -8.23 -9.92
CA ARG A 145 19.59 -9.25 -10.97
C ARG A 145 18.76 -8.80 -12.16
N TYR A 146 17.68 -8.05 -11.91
CA TYR A 146 16.68 -7.73 -12.92
C TYR A 146 16.61 -6.22 -13.17
N LYS A 147 16.43 -5.86 -14.44
CA LYS A 147 16.30 -4.48 -14.89
C LYS A 147 15.06 -3.79 -14.31
N ARG A 148 13.99 -4.55 -14.08
CA ARG A 148 12.72 -4.10 -13.51
C ARG A 148 12.39 -4.90 -12.26
N VAL A 149 11.70 -4.27 -11.31
CA VAL A 149 11.14 -4.95 -10.13
C VAL A 149 9.77 -4.37 -9.79
N GLY A 150 8.79 -5.25 -9.60
CA GLY A 150 7.44 -4.92 -9.16
C GLY A 150 7.36 -4.82 -7.65
N VAL A 151 6.78 -3.74 -7.16
CA VAL A 151 6.66 -3.43 -5.72
C VAL A 151 5.18 -3.32 -5.39
N THR A 152 4.71 -4.19 -4.51
CA THR A 152 3.29 -4.29 -4.10
C THR A 152 2.97 -3.41 -2.89
N GLN A 153 3.97 -3.04 -2.10
CA GLN A 153 3.82 -2.30 -0.85
C GLN A 153 4.96 -1.28 -0.70
N THR A 154 4.65 -0.11 -0.15
CA THR A 154 5.64 0.98 0.07
C THR A 154 5.87 1.25 1.56
N ASP A 155 5.24 0.44 2.42
CA ASP A 155 5.43 0.43 3.85
C ASP A 155 5.68 -1.00 4.36
N LEU A 156 6.53 -1.12 5.37
CA LEU A 156 6.84 -2.38 6.05
C LEU A 156 6.91 -2.13 7.56
N ASP A 157 6.05 -2.79 8.33
CA ASP A 157 5.97 -2.63 9.80
C ASP A 157 5.87 -1.16 10.27
N GLY A 158 5.11 -0.35 9.51
CA GLY A 158 4.93 1.10 9.78
C GLY A 158 6.12 1.97 9.38
N ARG A 159 7.14 1.42 8.72
CA ARG A 159 8.26 2.18 8.14
C ARG A 159 7.99 2.49 6.68
N ASN A 160 8.20 3.75 6.29
CA ASN A 160 8.14 4.18 4.89
C ASN A 160 9.35 3.64 4.12
N LEU A 161 9.11 2.85 3.07
CA LEU A 161 10.16 2.29 2.20
C LEU A 161 10.61 3.24 1.10
N ALA A 162 9.99 4.41 0.93
CA ALA A 162 10.34 5.33 -0.15
C ALA A 162 11.84 5.70 -0.23
N PRO A 163 12.54 5.97 0.90
CA PRO A 163 13.99 6.21 0.84
C PRO A 163 14.79 5.01 0.32
N VAL A 164 14.40 3.79 0.71
CA VAL A 164 15.04 2.53 0.31
C VAL A 164 14.82 2.28 -1.19
N LEU A 165 13.57 2.43 -1.64
CA LEU A 165 13.21 2.28 -3.05
C LEU A 165 13.96 3.28 -3.94
N ASN A 166 14.04 4.54 -3.50
CA ASN A 166 14.81 5.57 -4.21
C ASN A 166 16.31 5.29 -4.21
N GLU A 167 16.85 4.69 -3.15
CA GLU A 167 18.25 4.26 -3.10
C GLU A 167 18.53 3.14 -4.09
N ILE A 168 17.64 2.16 -4.20
CA ILE A 168 17.74 1.06 -5.17
C ILE A 168 17.81 1.60 -6.61
N THR A 169 16.90 2.50 -6.98
CA THR A 169 16.92 3.12 -8.31
C THR A 169 18.24 3.86 -8.58
N ARG A 170 18.78 4.59 -7.59
CA ARG A 170 20.08 5.28 -7.75
C ARG A 170 21.27 4.33 -7.82
N LYS A 171 21.25 3.26 -7.03
CA LYS A 171 22.38 2.34 -6.86
C LYS A 171 22.54 1.41 -8.05
N TYR A 172 21.44 0.89 -8.59
CA TYR A 172 21.45 -0.14 -9.64
C TYR A 172 20.86 0.33 -10.97
N GLY A 173 20.16 1.46 -11.00
CA GLY A 173 19.39 1.87 -12.18
C GLY A 173 18.12 1.05 -12.42
N THR A 174 17.68 0.27 -11.42
CA THR A 174 16.49 -0.58 -11.50
C THR A 174 15.24 0.26 -11.73
N LEU A 175 14.44 -0.14 -12.71
CA LEU A 175 13.16 0.45 -13.05
C LEU A 175 12.06 -0.14 -12.15
N LEU A 176 11.64 0.63 -11.15
CA LEU A 176 10.61 0.19 -10.21
C LEU A 176 9.21 0.36 -10.80
N HIS A 177 8.39 -0.69 -10.69
CA HIS A 177 6.97 -0.66 -11.03
C HIS A 177 6.09 -0.77 -9.78
N GLY A 178 5.19 0.19 -9.55
CA GLY A 178 4.21 0.11 -8.46
C GLY A 178 3.00 -0.73 -8.86
N VAL A 179 2.87 -1.94 -8.32
CA VAL A 179 1.75 -2.85 -8.61
C VAL A 179 0.54 -2.47 -7.78
N ALA A 180 -0.64 -2.38 -8.41
CA ALA A 180 -1.91 -2.03 -7.74
C ALA A 180 -1.82 -0.75 -6.89
N MET A 181 -1.08 0.24 -7.36
CA MET A 181 -0.81 1.48 -6.63
C MET A 181 -2.07 2.36 -6.60
N THR A 182 -2.53 2.72 -5.40
CA THR A 182 -3.78 3.49 -5.22
C THR A 182 -3.59 4.84 -4.52
N LYS A 183 -2.40 5.10 -3.98
CA LYS A 183 -2.12 6.26 -3.12
C LYS A 183 -1.25 7.29 -3.86
N PRO A 184 -1.79 8.47 -4.24
CA PRO A 184 -1.03 9.51 -4.95
C PRO A 184 0.22 10.00 -4.21
N ALA A 185 0.19 10.04 -2.88
CA ALA A 185 1.34 10.44 -2.07
C ALA A 185 2.54 9.48 -2.24
N GLU A 186 2.27 8.17 -2.36
CA GLU A 186 3.30 7.15 -2.57
C GLU A 186 3.81 7.14 -4.02
N MET A 187 2.93 7.46 -4.98
CA MET A 187 3.32 7.71 -6.38
C MET A 187 4.29 8.89 -6.50
N ALA A 188 4.09 9.95 -5.70
CA ALA A 188 4.97 11.11 -5.71
C ALA A 188 6.30 10.87 -4.97
N ALA A 189 6.29 10.05 -3.90
CA ALA A 189 7.45 9.90 -3.01
C ALA A 189 8.58 8.99 -3.53
N VAL A 190 8.27 8.07 -4.44
CA VAL A 190 9.23 7.09 -4.98
C VAL A 190 9.47 7.36 -6.47
N ASN A 191 10.70 7.20 -6.94
CA ASN A 191 11.13 7.33 -8.33
C ASN A 191 10.67 6.14 -9.18
N TRP A 192 9.35 5.95 -9.26
CA TRP A 192 8.74 4.94 -10.11
C TRP A 192 9.05 5.19 -11.58
N ASP A 193 9.45 4.14 -12.29
CA ASP A 193 9.45 4.11 -13.75
C ASP A 193 8.00 4.07 -14.25
N SER A 194 7.18 3.22 -13.63
CA SER A 194 5.76 3.08 -13.94
C SER A 194 4.94 2.63 -12.74
N VAL A 195 3.62 2.82 -12.80
CA VAL A 195 2.66 2.32 -11.80
C VAL A 195 1.41 1.79 -12.49
N ALA A 196 0.77 0.76 -11.93
CA ALA A 196 -0.51 0.25 -12.41
C ALA A 196 -1.62 0.51 -11.37
N SER A 197 -2.79 0.99 -11.83
CA SER A 197 -3.94 1.23 -10.94
C SER A 197 -5.28 0.90 -11.59
N THR A 198 -6.16 0.27 -10.81
CA THR A 198 -7.59 0.09 -11.12
C THR A 198 -8.46 1.15 -10.44
N SER A 199 -7.87 2.08 -9.68
CA SER A 199 -8.63 3.06 -8.88
C SER A 199 -9.44 4.04 -9.72
N TRP A 200 -9.11 4.20 -11.01
CA TRP A 200 -9.88 5.03 -11.94
C TRP A 200 -11.29 4.46 -12.23
N ILE A 201 -11.52 3.17 -11.98
CA ILE A 201 -12.82 2.49 -12.16
C ILE A 201 -13.78 2.75 -11.00
N SER A 202 -13.27 3.27 -9.87
CA SER A 202 -14.05 3.43 -8.64
C SER A 202 -15.36 4.24 -8.79
N PRO A 203 -15.48 5.24 -9.68
CA PRO A 203 -16.75 5.89 -9.96
C PRO A 203 -17.85 4.94 -10.43
N SER A 204 -17.50 3.98 -11.31
CA SER A 204 -18.46 2.99 -11.82
C SER A 204 -18.81 1.93 -10.79
N GLN A 205 -17.83 1.46 -10.01
CA GLN A 205 -18.05 0.41 -9.01
C GLN A 205 -18.72 0.91 -7.72
N TYR A 206 -18.35 2.10 -7.26
CA TYR A 206 -18.71 2.61 -5.93
C TYR A 206 -19.48 3.92 -5.97
N GLY A 207 -19.58 4.59 -7.13
CA GLY A 207 -20.27 5.88 -7.26
C GLY A 207 -19.46 7.07 -6.79
N ASP A 208 -18.13 6.94 -6.73
CA ASP A 208 -17.22 8.02 -6.37
C ASP A 208 -17.13 9.11 -7.45
N THR A 209 -16.54 10.25 -7.09
CA THR A 209 -16.06 11.27 -8.04
C THR A 209 -14.58 11.52 -7.77
N ILE A 210 -13.71 11.33 -8.76
CA ILE A 210 -12.27 11.60 -8.65
C ILE A 210 -11.95 12.84 -9.48
N VAL A 211 -11.30 13.82 -8.87
CA VAL A 211 -11.05 15.14 -9.48
C VAL A 211 -9.60 15.53 -9.30
N TRP A 212 -8.90 15.83 -10.40
CA TRP A 212 -7.63 16.55 -10.34
C TRP A 212 -7.88 18.03 -10.07
N THR A 213 -7.37 18.54 -8.96
CA THR A 213 -7.62 19.93 -8.50
C THR A 213 -6.56 20.93 -8.99
N GLY A 214 -5.65 20.51 -9.87
CA GLY A 214 -4.45 21.28 -10.24
C GLY A 214 -3.24 21.00 -9.34
N ARG A 215 -3.46 20.50 -8.12
CA ARG A 215 -2.39 20.18 -7.16
C ARG A 215 -2.45 18.75 -6.62
N GLU A 216 -3.67 18.25 -6.38
CA GLU A 216 -3.88 16.91 -5.85
C GLU A 216 -5.01 16.19 -6.58
N LEU A 217 -4.91 14.86 -6.63
CA LEU A 217 -5.99 13.99 -7.05
C LEU A 217 -6.93 13.73 -5.85
N LYS A 218 -8.10 14.36 -5.88
CA LYS A 218 -9.06 14.32 -4.80
C LYS A 218 -10.19 13.34 -5.08
N ARG A 219 -10.37 12.37 -4.18
CA ARG A 219 -11.47 11.40 -4.23
C ARG A 219 -12.61 11.83 -3.32
N TYR A 220 -13.80 11.90 -3.88
CA TYR A 220 -15.05 12.16 -3.18
C TYR A 220 -15.88 10.87 -3.14
N PRO A 221 -16.12 10.28 -1.96
CA PRO A 221 -16.97 9.10 -1.84
C PRO A 221 -18.40 9.37 -2.33
N LYS A 222 -19.14 8.32 -2.70
CA LYS A 222 -20.55 8.37 -3.14
C LYS A 222 -21.44 9.34 -2.35
N LYS A 223 -21.28 9.41 -1.03
CA LYS A 223 -22.05 10.29 -0.14
C LYS A 223 -21.88 11.80 -0.47
N TYR A 224 -20.73 12.18 -1.02
CA TYR A 224 -20.36 13.56 -1.30
C TYR A 224 -20.31 13.87 -2.80
N LYS A 225 -20.74 12.93 -3.66
CA LYS A 225 -20.59 13.04 -5.12
C LYS A 225 -21.32 14.27 -5.69
N ASP A 226 -22.54 14.56 -5.23
CA ASP A 226 -23.35 15.66 -5.77
C ASP A 226 -22.73 17.02 -5.42
N GLN A 227 -22.24 17.15 -4.18
CA GLN A 227 -21.50 18.34 -3.74
C GLN A 227 -20.21 18.51 -4.54
N ALA A 228 -19.46 17.42 -4.77
CA ALA A 228 -18.22 17.45 -5.52
C ALA A 228 -18.44 17.87 -6.97
N ARG A 229 -19.45 17.30 -7.64
CA ARG A 229 -19.75 17.57 -9.05
C ARG A 229 -20.18 19.02 -9.25
N LYS A 230 -21.06 19.54 -8.39
CA LYS A 230 -21.46 20.95 -8.42
C LYS A 230 -20.28 21.90 -8.13
N ARG A 231 -19.43 21.55 -7.16
CA ARG A 231 -18.25 22.35 -6.80
C ARG A 231 -17.25 22.48 -7.95
N HIS A 232 -17.07 21.41 -8.72
CA HIS A 232 -16.06 21.33 -9.77
C HIS A 232 -16.66 21.50 -11.18
N ARG A 233 -17.90 21.97 -11.28
CA ARG A 233 -18.62 22.15 -12.55
C ARG A 233 -17.82 22.96 -13.58
N THR A 234 -17.22 24.07 -13.15
CA THR A 234 -16.38 24.91 -14.01
C THR A 234 -15.17 24.15 -14.54
N LEU A 235 -14.51 23.36 -13.69
CA LEU A 235 -13.36 22.54 -14.08
C LEU A 235 -13.75 21.51 -15.13
N PHE A 236 -14.91 20.85 -15.00
CA PHE A 236 -15.39 19.90 -16.00
C PHE A 236 -15.52 20.56 -17.37
N GLN A 237 -16.15 21.74 -17.39
CA GLN A 237 -16.35 22.51 -18.61
C GLN A 237 -15.03 22.98 -19.23
N GLU A 238 -14.11 23.51 -18.41
CA GLU A 238 -12.78 23.96 -18.85
C GLU A 238 -11.91 22.81 -19.38
N ALA A 239 -12.05 21.62 -18.80
CA ALA A 239 -11.37 20.40 -19.25
C ALA A 239 -12.04 19.73 -20.47
N GLY A 240 -13.16 20.27 -20.96
CA GLY A 240 -13.86 19.80 -22.17
C GLY A 240 -14.88 18.68 -21.94
N PHE A 241 -15.31 18.46 -20.70
CA PHE A 241 -16.32 17.46 -20.34
C PHE A 241 -17.69 18.12 -20.13
N ASP A 242 -18.76 17.34 -20.32
CA ASP A 242 -20.14 17.77 -20.13
C ASP A 242 -20.51 17.78 -18.64
N PRO A 243 -20.65 18.97 -18.00
CA PRO A 243 -20.90 19.04 -16.57
C PRO A 243 -22.31 18.56 -16.20
N ASP A 244 -23.28 18.67 -17.12
CA ASP A 244 -24.66 18.24 -16.86
C ASP A 244 -24.73 16.71 -16.83
N LYS A 245 -24.09 16.03 -17.78
CA LYS A 245 -23.97 14.56 -17.75
C LYS A 245 -23.27 14.06 -16.49
N ILE A 246 -22.18 14.72 -16.09
CA ILE A 246 -21.46 14.34 -14.86
C ILE A 246 -22.35 14.51 -13.63
N GLU A 247 -23.07 15.63 -13.51
CA GLU A 247 -24.00 15.88 -12.41
C GLU A 247 -25.14 14.85 -12.38
N ASP A 248 -25.71 14.52 -13.54
CA ASP A 248 -26.78 13.53 -13.69
C ASP A 248 -26.32 12.08 -13.45
N GLY A 249 -25.01 11.84 -13.40
CA GLY A 249 -24.44 10.54 -13.08
C GLY A 249 -24.19 9.64 -14.27
N ASP A 250 -24.01 10.21 -15.46
CA ASP A 250 -23.57 9.49 -16.64
C ASP A 250 -22.21 8.82 -16.38
N ASN A 251 -22.22 7.49 -16.34
CA ASN A 251 -21.04 6.72 -15.94
C ASN A 251 -19.87 6.88 -16.92
N ASP A 252 -20.17 6.98 -18.22
CA ASP A 252 -19.15 7.08 -19.24
C ASP A 252 -18.45 8.45 -19.16
N GLU A 253 -19.20 9.55 -19.08
CA GLU A 253 -18.62 10.89 -18.95
C GLU A 253 -17.80 11.04 -17.66
N ILE A 254 -18.25 10.44 -16.56
CA ILE A 254 -17.51 10.44 -15.28
C ILE A 254 -16.21 9.65 -15.40
N LEU A 255 -16.22 8.48 -16.04
CA LEU A 255 -15.01 7.67 -16.22
C LEU A 255 -14.02 8.36 -17.16
N ARG A 256 -14.48 8.97 -18.26
CA ARG A 256 -13.64 9.78 -19.16
C ARG A 256 -12.95 10.92 -18.39
N PHE A 257 -13.71 11.68 -17.59
CA PHE A 257 -13.15 12.72 -16.73
C PHE A 257 -12.16 12.17 -15.68
N THR A 258 -12.44 10.98 -15.16
CA THR A 258 -11.56 10.33 -14.19
C THR A 258 -10.24 9.90 -14.83
N ILE A 259 -10.26 9.34 -16.05
CA ILE A 259 -9.06 9.01 -16.83
C ILE A 259 -8.21 10.26 -17.01
N TRP A 260 -8.82 11.37 -17.46
CA TRP A 260 -8.14 12.66 -17.59
C TRP A 260 -7.52 13.10 -16.26
N SER A 261 -8.26 13.04 -15.15
CA SER A 261 -7.75 13.44 -13.82
C SER A 261 -6.51 12.63 -13.40
N TRP A 262 -6.49 11.33 -13.69
CA TRP A 262 -5.36 10.45 -13.41
C TRP A 262 -4.15 10.75 -14.32
N GLN A 263 -4.37 11.07 -15.60
CA GLN A 263 -3.30 11.52 -16.51
C GLN A 263 -2.69 12.84 -16.03
N GLN A 264 -3.50 13.78 -15.53
CA GLN A 264 -2.99 15.03 -14.96
C GLN A 264 -2.13 14.80 -13.71
N LEU A 265 -2.49 13.85 -12.85
CA LEU A 265 -1.66 13.46 -11.72
C LEU A 265 -0.30 12.93 -12.20
N ALA A 266 -0.29 12.01 -13.17
CA ALA A 266 0.96 11.44 -13.69
C ALA A 266 1.86 12.52 -14.33
N ALA A 267 1.27 13.43 -15.12
CA ALA A 267 1.98 14.56 -15.72
C ALA A 267 2.55 15.52 -14.67
N SER A 268 1.79 15.82 -13.62
CA SER A 268 2.25 16.66 -12.51
C SER A 268 3.44 16.04 -11.78
N ILE A 269 3.41 14.73 -11.48
CA ILE A 269 4.53 14.02 -10.85
C ILE A 269 5.79 14.10 -11.74
N GLU A 270 5.65 13.92 -13.05
CA GLU A 270 6.78 14.01 -13.98
C GLU A 270 7.40 15.42 -14.01
N GLN A 271 6.57 16.46 -14.06
CA GLN A 271 7.04 17.85 -14.05
C GLN A 271 7.83 18.19 -12.77
N HIS A 272 7.42 17.66 -11.62
CA HIS A 272 8.14 17.87 -10.35
C HIS A 272 9.44 17.06 -10.25
N ARG A 273 9.62 16.02 -11.08
CA ARG A 273 10.84 15.18 -11.09
C ARG A 273 11.89 15.63 -12.10
N ALA A 274 11.50 16.42 -13.11
CA ALA A 274 12.47 16.99 -14.04
C ALA A 274 13.49 17.84 -13.25
N PRO A 275 14.81 17.64 -13.40
CA PRO A 275 15.78 18.58 -12.88
C PRO A 275 15.45 19.93 -13.49
N GLU A 276 15.35 21.00 -12.68
CA GLU A 276 14.99 22.35 -13.11
C GLU A 276 15.66 22.68 -14.44
N ALA A 277 14.91 22.55 -15.54
CA ALA A 277 15.30 23.14 -16.80
C ALA A 277 15.34 24.64 -16.54
N GLU A 278 16.44 25.28 -16.95
CA GLU A 278 16.67 26.71 -16.74
C GLU A 278 15.38 27.51 -16.99
N PRO A 279 15.06 28.50 -16.14
CA PRO A 279 13.79 29.19 -16.21
C PRO A 279 13.68 29.90 -17.55
N VAL A 280 12.93 29.31 -18.47
CA VAL A 280 12.42 29.99 -19.65
C VAL A 280 11.45 31.04 -19.12
N THR A 281 11.92 32.28 -19.11
CA THR A 281 11.12 33.46 -18.80
C THR A 281 10.00 33.59 -19.82
N THR A 282 8.84 33.06 -19.51
CA THR A 282 7.58 33.59 -20.03
C THR A 282 6.79 34.09 -18.84
N SER A 283 6.77 35.41 -18.65
CA SER A 283 5.83 36.07 -17.76
C SER A 283 4.41 35.86 -18.29
N PRO A 284 3.48 35.45 -17.42
CA PRO A 284 2.20 36.15 -17.33
C PRO A 284 2.12 36.89 -16.00
N SER A 285 1.79 38.16 -16.13
CA SER A 285 1.68 39.15 -15.07
C SER A 285 0.75 38.74 -13.92
N GLY A 286 1.21 39.04 -12.70
CA GLY A 286 0.39 39.70 -11.70
C GLY A 286 -0.40 38.80 -10.75
N LEU A 287 0.24 38.48 -9.61
CA LEU A 287 -0.27 38.52 -8.23
C LEU A 287 0.27 37.33 -7.44
N LEU A 288 1.41 37.55 -6.74
CA LEU A 288 1.75 36.99 -5.43
C LEU A 288 3.19 37.43 -5.07
N ALA A 289 3.42 38.74 -5.07
CA ALA A 289 4.63 39.36 -4.52
C ALA A 289 4.33 39.89 -3.12
N ALA A 290 4.30 38.98 -2.15
CA ALA A 290 4.39 39.21 -0.70
C ALA A 290 4.43 37.79 -0.10
N PHE A 291 5.57 37.17 0.15
CA PHE A 291 6.42 37.35 1.33
C PHE A 291 7.76 36.61 1.13
N ALA A 292 8.62 37.06 0.20
CA ALA A 292 9.96 36.50 0.06
C ALA A 292 10.97 37.38 0.82
N GLN A 293 11.61 36.82 1.86
CA GLN A 293 12.79 37.42 2.50
C GLN A 293 14.07 36.91 1.82
N THR A 294 15.04 37.82 1.73
CA THR A 294 16.28 37.82 0.94
C THR A 294 17.36 36.83 1.45
N PRO A 295 18.29 36.35 0.60
CA PRO A 295 19.26 35.30 0.93
C PRO A 295 20.64 35.83 1.36
N GLY A 296 21.40 34.98 2.05
CA GLY A 296 22.85 35.09 2.28
C GLY A 296 23.36 33.77 2.87
N GLY A 297 24.54 33.25 2.59
CA GLY A 297 25.60 33.62 1.66
C GLY A 297 26.47 32.38 1.41
N THR A 298 27.26 32.45 0.35
CA THR A 298 28.22 31.45 -0.17
C THR A 298 29.30 31.05 0.84
N VAL A 299 29.72 29.77 0.83
CA VAL A 299 31.07 29.38 1.28
C VAL A 299 31.64 28.26 0.38
N ASP A 300 32.93 28.40 0.12
CA ASP A 300 33.79 27.80 -0.89
C ASP A 300 33.98 26.28 -0.90
N THR A 301 34.31 25.83 -2.11
CA THR A 301 34.82 24.51 -2.48
C THR A 301 36.30 24.35 -2.11
N ALA A 302 36.68 23.16 -1.62
CA ALA A 302 38.08 22.73 -1.59
C ALA A 302 38.20 21.24 -1.95
N THR A 303 39.10 21.02 -2.90
CA THR A 303 39.54 19.81 -3.58
C THR A 303 40.22 18.77 -2.69
N GLY A 304 40.06 17.48 -2.99
CA GLY A 304 40.86 16.39 -2.42
C GLY A 304 40.83 15.15 -3.31
N GLU A 305 42.02 14.65 -3.65
CA GLU A 305 42.35 13.83 -4.82
C GLU A 305 41.94 12.35 -4.74
N MET A 306 41.69 11.77 -5.91
CA MET A 306 41.49 10.33 -6.11
C MET A 306 42.84 9.59 -6.06
N VAL A 307 42.92 8.52 -5.26
CA VAL A 307 44.02 7.55 -5.33
C VAL A 307 43.44 6.15 -5.52
N ASN A 308 43.73 5.55 -6.68
CA ASN A 308 43.46 4.16 -7.01
C ASN A 308 44.39 3.24 -6.20
N GLY A 309 43.81 2.32 -5.42
CA GLY A 309 44.54 1.28 -4.69
C GLY A 309 43.77 -0.03 -4.66
N VAL A 310 44.27 -1.03 -5.38
CA VAL A 310 43.74 -2.40 -5.44
C VAL A 310 43.75 -3.03 -4.04
N ALA A 311 42.58 -3.44 -3.55
CA ALA A 311 42.41 -3.96 -2.20
C ALA A 311 42.90 -5.41 -2.08
N THR A 312 43.93 -5.62 -1.26
CA THR A 312 44.29 -6.96 -0.75
C THR A 312 43.52 -7.19 0.55
N PRO A 313 42.94 -8.39 0.82
CA PRO A 313 42.13 -8.61 2.02
C PRO A 313 43.02 -8.57 3.28
N THR A 314 42.88 -7.54 4.10
CA THR A 314 43.51 -7.50 5.42
C THR A 314 42.82 -8.46 6.40
N PRO A 315 43.58 -9.21 7.22
CA PRO A 315 43.00 -10.08 8.24
C PRO A 315 42.25 -9.25 9.29
N ARG A 316 41.02 -9.68 9.62
CA ARG A 316 40.16 -9.01 10.60
C ARG A 316 40.83 -9.07 11.98
N ARG A 317 41.16 -7.90 12.54
CA ARG A 317 41.58 -7.76 13.94
C ARG A 317 40.36 -8.01 14.85
N ASP A 318 40.44 -9.03 15.69
CA ASP A 318 39.50 -9.20 16.80
C ASP A 318 39.67 -8.03 17.78
N ARG A 319 38.56 -7.33 18.01
CA ARG A 319 38.49 -6.20 18.95
C ARG A 319 37.70 -6.62 20.18
N PRO A 320 38.04 -6.11 21.37
CA PRO A 320 37.20 -6.28 22.55
C PRO A 320 35.80 -5.73 22.26
N ARG A 321 34.79 -6.58 22.43
CA ARG A 321 33.37 -6.22 22.25
C ARG A 321 32.88 -5.54 23.52
N THR A 322 32.32 -4.35 23.37
CA THR A 322 31.65 -3.62 24.46
C THR A 322 30.14 -3.68 24.22
N ASN A 323 29.37 -3.77 25.31
CA ASN A 323 27.91 -3.74 25.24
C ASN A 323 27.44 -2.42 24.62
N LEU A 324 26.35 -2.49 23.84
CA LEU A 324 25.75 -1.31 23.23
C LEU A 324 25.32 -0.33 24.33
N PRO A 325 25.47 1.00 24.13
CA PRO A 325 25.18 2.02 25.15
C PRO A 325 23.74 1.96 25.70
N VAL A 326 22.84 1.36 24.92
CA VAL A 326 21.40 1.25 25.18
C VAL A 326 21.06 0.06 26.10
N ILE A 327 21.98 -0.90 26.29
CA ILE A 327 21.71 -2.13 27.06
C ILE A 327 22.56 -2.16 28.34
N GLY A 328 21.89 -2.12 29.49
CA GLY A 328 22.46 -2.37 30.81
C GLY A 328 22.14 -3.79 31.33
N LEU A 329 22.93 -4.29 32.28
CA LEU A 329 22.59 -5.46 33.08
C LEU A 329 22.29 -4.99 34.50
N VAL A 330 21.13 -5.37 35.04
CA VAL A 330 20.76 -5.20 36.44
C VAL A 330 20.67 -6.58 37.06
N GLN A 331 21.32 -6.79 38.20
CA GLN A 331 21.21 -8.05 38.93
C GLN A 331 19.99 -7.99 39.83
N GLU A 332 19.04 -8.89 39.63
CA GLU A 332 17.90 -9.08 40.53
C GLU A 332 18.10 -10.39 41.31
N LYS A 333 17.79 -10.36 42.60
CA LYS A 333 17.93 -11.51 43.49
C LYS A 333 16.72 -12.41 43.35
N GLU A 334 16.88 -13.54 42.70
CA GLU A 334 15.87 -14.58 42.61
C GLU A 334 16.04 -15.55 43.79
N VAL A 335 14.98 -15.70 44.60
CA VAL A 335 14.93 -16.72 45.66
C VAL A 335 14.46 -18.02 45.03
N TYR A 336 15.30 -19.04 45.04
CA TYR A 336 14.95 -20.38 44.57
C TYR A 336 15.13 -21.41 45.70
N THR A 337 14.29 -22.44 45.72
CA THR A 337 14.40 -23.52 46.70
C THR A 337 15.36 -24.57 46.16
N ASP A 338 16.42 -24.86 46.92
CA ASP A 338 17.42 -25.84 46.53
C ASP A 338 16.82 -27.26 46.56
N PRO A 339 16.86 -28.02 45.43
CA PRO A 339 16.26 -29.35 45.37
C PRO A 339 16.92 -30.40 46.29
N GLU A 340 18.16 -30.18 46.77
CA GLU A 340 18.85 -31.14 47.65
C GLU A 340 18.55 -30.91 49.15
N ASP A 341 18.36 -29.66 49.57
CA ASP A 341 18.28 -29.29 50.99
C ASP A 341 16.90 -28.73 51.40
N GLY A 342 16.03 -28.37 50.43
CA GLY A 342 14.71 -27.78 50.68
C GLY A 342 14.73 -26.36 51.27
N VAL A 343 15.91 -25.72 51.34
CA VAL A 343 16.10 -24.37 51.89
C VAL A 343 16.09 -23.35 50.75
N ASN A 344 15.43 -22.21 50.98
CA ASN A 344 15.41 -21.08 50.05
C ASN A 344 16.79 -20.39 50.03
N LYS A 345 17.43 -20.34 48.85
CA LYS A 345 18.70 -19.64 48.60
C LYS A 345 18.47 -18.52 47.57
N GLU A 346 19.22 -17.43 47.70
CA GLU A 346 19.19 -16.30 46.75
C GLU A 346 20.27 -16.51 45.69
N ARG A 347 19.93 -16.31 44.40
CA ARG A 347 20.90 -16.19 43.30
C ARG A 347 20.72 -14.86 42.56
N ASP A 348 21.83 -14.25 42.16
CA ASP A 348 21.80 -13.05 41.33
C ASP A 348 21.56 -13.45 39.87
N VAL A 349 20.41 -13.03 39.32
CA VAL A 349 20.07 -13.24 37.91
C VAL A 349 20.31 -11.93 37.15
N PRO A 350 21.14 -11.93 36.09
CA PRO A 350 21.35 -10.74 35.27
C PRO A 350 20.13 -10.50 34.37
N LEU A 351 19.38 -9.44 34.64
CA LEU A 351 18.31 -8.95 33.80
C LEU A 351 18.82 -7.85 32.88
N VAL A 352 18.42 -7.93 31.62
CA VAL A 352 18.73 -6.94 30.59
C VAL A 352 17.80 -5.74 30.79
N THR A 353 18.36 -4.56 31.02
CA THR A 353 17.62 -3.29 31.13
C THR A 353 18.01 -2.35 30.00
N VAL A 354 17.13 -1.42 29.64
CA VAL A 354 17.44 -0.36 28.69
C VAL A 354 17.99 0.84 29.46
N ARG A 355 19.21 1.30 29.13
CA ARG A 355 19.75 2.57 29.65
C ARG A 355 19.18 3.72 28.82
N SER A 356 18.35 4.57 29.43
CA SER A 356 17.66 5.70 28.77
C SER A 356 18.54 6.94 28.58
N GLN A 357 19.84 6.81 28.30
CA GLN A 357 20.62 8.00 27.94
C GLN A 357 20.25 8.43 26.52
N SER A 358 19.60 9.58 26.40
CA SER A 358 19.22 10.19 25.12
C SER A 358 20.48 10.42 24.26
N MET A 359 20.65 9.66 23.19
CA MET A 359 21.73 9.88 22.20
C MET A 359 21.44 11.06 21.25
N ARG A 360 20.47 11.91 21.60
CA ARG A 360 20.11 13.07 20.79
C ARG A 360 21.10 14.18 21.07
N ILE A 361 21.84 14.59 20.05
CA ILE A 361 22.75 15.74 20.12
C ILE A 361 21.93 17.01 19.88
N CYS A 362 22.12 18.02 20.73
CA CYS A 362 21.40 19.28 20.67
C CYS A 362 21.56 19.99 19.31
N SER A 363 22.74 19.93 18.69
CA SER A 363 23.03 20.56 17.39
C SER A 363 22.22 19.98 16.23
N SER A 364 21.73 18.74 16.32
CA SER A 364 20.83 18.13 15.33
C SER A 364 19.36 18.10 15.76
N CYS A 365 19.00 18.74 16.87
CA CYS A 365 17.64 18.71 17.40
C CYS A 365 16.72 19.67 16.63
N PHE A 366 15.52 19.21 16.27
CA PHE A 366 14.47 20.04 15.64
C PHE A 366 14.17 21.32 16.44
N LEU A 367 14.32 21.27 17.77
CA LEU A 367 14.08 22.39 18.66
C LEU A 367 15.32 23.26 18.90
N ALA A 368 16.46 23.04 18.24
CA ALA A 368 17.73 23.72 18.55
C ALA A 368 17.60 25.25 18.68
N GLN A 369 16.85 25.90 17.79
CA GLN A 369 16.66 27.35 17.78
C GLN A 369 15.70 27.88 18.86
N LYS A 370 14.91 27.01 19.50
CA LYS A 370 13.84 27.37 20.44
C LYS A 370 13.95 26.63 21.79
N CYS A 371 14.93 25.74 21.95
CA CYS A 371 15.09 24.91 23.12
C CYS A 371 15.78 25.73 24.23
N PRO A 372 15.15 25.89 25.41
CA PRO A 372 15.71 26.70 26.48
C PRO A 372 16.94 26.06 27.15
N ALA A 373 17.21 24.78 26.90
CA ALA A 373 18.41 24.06 27.37
C ALA A 373 19.31 23.61 26.21
N PHE A 374 19.31 24.33 25.08
CA PHE A 374 20.24 24.06 23.98
C PHE A 374 21.68 24.32 24.41
N ASP A 375 22.54 23.34 24.17
CA ASP A 375 24.00 23.49 24.29
C ASP A 375 24.67 22.83 23.08
N LYS A 376 25.64 23.52 22.48
CA LYS A 376 26.22 23.12 21.20
C LYS A 376 27.04 21.85 21.38
N ASP A 377 26.77 20.84 20.55
CA ASP A 377 27.47 19.54 20.53
C ASP A 377 27.36 18.73 21.83
N ALA A 378 26.46 19.12 22.73
CA ALA A 378 26.09 18.38 23.93
C ALA A 378 24.92 17.40 23.66
N ASN A 379 24.82 16.37 24.49
CA ASN A 379 23.63 15.52 24.53
C ASN A 379 22.44 16.29 25.13
N CYS A 380 21.23 15.87 24.76
CA CYS A 380 19.99 16.44 25.24
C CYS A 380 19.96 16.51 26.78
N ALA A 381 19.80 17.73 27.31
CA ALA A 381 19.73 17.98 28.75
C ALA A 381 18.45 17.44 29.40
N TYR A 382 17.41 17.17 28.61
CA TYR A 382 16.16 16.57 29.08
C TYR A 382 16.23 15.05 28.98
N ASP A 383 16.07 14.40 30.12
CA ASP A 383 15.85 12.96 30.23
C ASP A 383 14.35 12.67 30.39
N ILE A 384 13.88 11.56 29.81
CA ILE A 384 12.49 11.10 29.94
C ILE A 384 12.56 9.72 30.61
N PRO A 385 12.69 9.66 31.95
CA PRO A 385 12.86 8.42 32.68
C PRO A 385 11.51 7.74 32.89
N VAL A 386 10.92 7.20 31.81
CA VAL A 386 9.68 6.44 31.90
C VAL A 386 10.00 4.95 31.92
N GLU A 387 9.81 4.33 33.08
CA GLU A 387 9.86 2.88 33.25
C GLU A 387 8.48 2.35 33.64
N VAL A 388 7.93 1.45 32.83
CA VAL A 388 6.66 0.79 33.12
C VAL A 388 6.92 -0.66 33.49
N LYS A 389 6.90 -0.93 34.79
CA LYS A 389 7.16 -2.26 35.38
C LYS A 389 5.93 -2.84 36.09
N SER A 390 4.90 -2.02 36.34
CA SER A 390 3.65 -2.45 36.99
C SER A 390 2.39 -1.97 36.26
N LYS A 391 1.27 -2.66 36.50
CA LYS A 391 -0.05 -2.25 35.99
C LYS A 391 -0.43 -0.83 36.45
N GLN A 392 -0.05 -0.45 37.66
CA GLN A 392 -0.31 0.89 38.20
C GLN A 392 0.48 1.96 37.45
N GLN A 393 1.75 1.70 37.12
CA GLN A 393 2.57 2.61 36.32
C GLN A 393 2.03 2.76 34.89
N MET A 394 1.50 1.68 34.30
CA MET A 394 0.86 1.74 32.99
C MET A 394 -0.40 2.61 33.02
N ARG A 395 -1.24 2.48 34.06
CA ARG A 395 -2.43 3.33 34.24
C ARG A 395 -2.03 4.81 34.40
N SER A 396 -1.04 5.12 35.23
CA SER A 396 -0.56 6.49 35.39
C SER A 396 0.02 7.10 34.10
N LEU A 397 0.71 6.28 33.28
CA LEU A 397 1.18 6.71 31.97
C LEU A 397 0.02 7.00 31.01
N GLN A 398 -1.00 6.14 30.99
CA GLN A 398 -2.21 6.34 30.18
C GLN A 398 -2.98 7.59 30.60
N ASP A 399 -3.11 7.83 31.91
CA ASP A 399 -3.71 9.05 32.46
C ASP A 399 -2.96 10.30 31.98
N SER A 400 -1.63 10.29 32.07
CA SER A 400 -0.78 11.39 31.60
C SER A 400 -0.92 11.62 30.09
N LEU A 401 -1.04 10.56 29.29
CA LEU A 401 -1.26 10.67 27.84
C LEU A 401 -2.64 11.26 27.50
N ILE A 402 -3.69 10.83 28.20
CA ILE A 402 -5.05 11.38 28.04
C ILE A 402 -5.07 12.85 28.43
N GLU A 403 -4.44 13.23 29.54
CA GLU A 403 -4.35 14.62 30.00
C GLU A 403 -3.62 15.51 28.98
N MET A 404 -2.47 15.08 28.46
CA MET A 404 -1.75 15.82 27.42
C MET A 404 -2.58 16.01 26.15
N GLN A 405 -3.30 14.98 25.70
CA GLN A 405 -4.16 15.11 24.52
C GLN A 405 -5.39 15.97 24.80
N ALA A 406 -5.98 15.88 25.99
CA ALA A 406 -7.07 16.75 26.40
C ALA A 406 -6.63 18.23 26.40
N GLN A 407 -5.44 18.55 26.91
CA GLN A 407 -4.88 19.90 26.85
C GLN A 407 -4.73 20.40 25.41
N ARG A 408 -4.26 19.56 24.48
CA ARG A 408 -4.15 19.92 23.06
C ARG A 408 -5.51 20.23 22.44
N VAL A 409 -6.50 19.37 22.66
CA VAL A 409 -7.88 19.58 22.17
C VAL A 409 -8.48 20.87 22.72
N LEU A 410 -8.36 21.11 24.04
CA LEU A 410 -8.87 22.31 24.68
C LEU A 410 -8.21 23.59 24.15
N PHE A 411 -6.88 23.55 23.91
CA PHE A 411 -6.16 24.67 23.32
C PHE A 411 -6.60 24.95 21.88
N MET A 412 -6.75 23.93 21.05
CA MET A 412 -7.25 24.11 19.68
C MET A 412 -8.70 24.61 19.66
N LYS A 413 -9.54 24.18 20.61
CA LYS A 413 -10.90 24.73 20.74
C LYS A 413 -10.88 26.23 21.10
N MET A 414 -9.99 26.64 22.01
CA MET A 414 -9.80 28.05 22.34
C MET A 414 -9.34 28.86 21.11
N VAL A 415 -8.43 28.32 20.29
CA VAL A 415 -8.03 28.96 19.03
C VAL A 415 -9.20 29.08 18.05
N GLU A 416 -10.01 28.04 17.92
CA GLU A 416 -11.22 28.03 17.08
C GLU A 416 -12.20 29.14 17.51
N ASP A 417 -12.47 29.25 18.81
CA ASP A 417 -13.37 30.28 19.35
C ASP A 417 -12.81 31.70 19.15
N MET A 418 -11.50 31.88 19.31
CA MET A 418 -10.85 33.17 19.09
C MET A 418 -10.74 33.58 17.61
N THR A 419 -10.85 32.62 16.68
CA THR A 419 -10.74 32.85 15.22
C THR A 419 -12.11 32.92 14.52
N GLY A 420 -13.19 33.03 15.29
CA GLY A 420 -14.55 33.23 14.76
C GLY A 420 -15.44 31.99 14.79
N GLY A 421 -15.02 30.91 15.47
CA GLY A 421 -15.87 29.74 15.74
C GLY A 421 -16.13 28.84 14.53
N TYR A 422 -15.35 28.98 13.45
CA TYR A 422 -15.43 28.08 12.31
C TYR A 422 -14.79 26.73 12.64
N ALA A 423 -15.50 25.64 12.35
CA ALA A 423 -15.00 24.29 12.65
C ALA A 423 -13.65 24.00 11.96
N ASP A 424 -12.62 23.74 12.76
CA ASP A 424 -11.30 23.32 12.27
C ASP A 424 -11.27 21.77 12.11
N PRO A 425 -11.00 21.25 10.89
CA PRO A 425 -10.82 19.82 10.67
C PRO A 425 -9.71 19.20 11.56
N ASN A 426 -8.69 19.97 11.92
CA ASN A 426 -7.61 19.52 12.79
C ASN A 426 -8.11 19.32 14.23
N LEU A 427 -8.97 20.21 14.74
CA LEU A 427 -9.59 20.05 16.05
C LEU A 427 -10.46 18.79 16.08
N SER A 428 -11.25 18.56 15.04
CA SER A 428 -12.09 17.36 14.92
C SER A 428 -11.25 16.08 14.96
N GLY A 429 -10.14 16.03 14.25
CA GLY A 429 -9.22 14.88 14.28
C GLY A 429 -8.56 14.66 15.64
N GLU A 430 -8.31 15.71 16.41
CA GLU A 430 -7.72 15.62 17.75
C GLU A 430 -8.75 15.19 18.81
N ILE A 431 -10.02 15.59 18.64
CA ILE A 431 -11.15 15.07 19.41
C ILE A 431 -11.29 13.55 19.19
N ASP A 432 -11.23 13.07 17.94
CA ASP A 432 -11.30 11.64 17.62
C ASP A 432 -10.14 10.86 18.27
N ARG A 433 -8.92 11.42 18.29
CA ARG A 433 -7.76 10.79 18.93
C ARG A 433 -7.93 10.71 20.45
N LEU A 434 -8.44 11.76 21.09
CA LEU A 434 -8.74 11.75 22.52
C LEU A 434 -9.78 10.68 22.86
N GLN A 435 -10.87 10.58 22.07
CA GLN A 435 -11.90 9.55 22.26
C GLN A 435 -11.33 8.13 22.14
N LYS A 436 -10.42 7.89 21.19
CA LYS A 436 -9.73 6.60 21.05
C LYS A 436 -8.89 6.25 22.27
N LEU A 437 -8.13 7.20 22.83
CA LEU A 437 -7.31 6.96 24.03
C LEU A 437 -8.18 6.65 25.25
N VAL A 438 -9.29 7.39 25.43
CA VAL A 438 -10.25 7.11 26.51
C VAL A 438 -10.87 5.72 26.33
N LYS A 439 -11.25 5.34 25.12
CA LYS A 439 -11.79 4.01 24.84
C LYS A 439 -10.82 2.89 25.22
N VAL A 440 -9.55 3.00 24.80
CA VAL A 440 -8.50 2.02 25.13
C VAL A 440 -8.32 1.89 26.64
N LYS A 441 -8.30 3.02 27.38
CA LYS A 441 -8.21 2.98 28.84
C LYS A 441 -9.41 2.26 29.46
N THR A 442 -10.63 2.58 29.03
CA THR A 442 -11.86 1.95 29.55
C THR A 442 -11.89 0.45 29.27
N GLU A 443 -11.47 0.02 28.08
CA GLU A 443 -11.38 -1.41 27.72
C GLU A 443 -10.35 -2.16 28.59
N LEU A 444 -9.25 -1.52 28.96
CA LEU A 444 -8.23 -2.10 29.86
C LEU A 444 -8.64 -2.12 31.33
N GLU A 445 -9.58 -1.27 31.74
CA GLU A 445 -10.17 -1.26 33.09
C GLU A 445 -11.33 -2.25 33.23
N GLN A 446 -11.94 -2.65 32.11
CA GLN A 446 -12.91 -3.74 32.08
C GLN A 446 -12.20 -5.07 32.31
N ASP A 447 -12.13 -5.51 33.57
CA ASP A 447 -11.81 -6.89 33.94
C ASP A 447 -12.95 -7.83 33.47
N SER A 448 -13.07 -8.03 32.16
CA SER A 448 -13.91 -9.08 31.59
C SER A 448 -13.07 -10.35 31.46
N PHE A 449 -13.34 -11.30 32.33
CA PHE A 449 -12.85 -12.68 32.19
C PHE A 449 -13.47 -13.29 30.92
N SER A 450 -12.77 -13.21 29.80
CA SER A 450 -13.15 -13.90 28.57
C SER A 450 -12.49 -15.28 28.55
N VAL A 451 -13.25 -16.33 28.86
CA VAL A 451 -12.82 -17.71 28.60
C VAL A 451 -12.98 -17.96 27.10
N LYS A 452 -11.87 -17.91 26.36
CA LYS A 452 -11.84 -18.36 24.98
C LYS A 452 -11.59 -19.87 24.99
N LEU A 453 -12.67 -20.66 24.88
CA LEU A 453 -12.58 -22.11 24.78
C LEU A 453 -12.43 -22.49 23.29
N GLU A 454 -11.20 -22.73 22.84
CA GLU A 454 -10.95 -23.27 21.50
C GLU A 454 -10.97 -24.81 21.56
N ALA A 455 -12.11 -25.39 21.19
CA ALA A 455 -12.23 -26.82 20.98
C ALA A 455 -11.90 -27.16 19.51
N LYS A 456 -10.69 -27.65 19.24
CA LYS A 456 -10.40 -28.36 17.99
C LYS A 456 -10.76 -29.84 18.18
N GLY A 457 -11.87 -30.27 17.59
CA GLY A 457 -12.30 -31.66 17.59
C GLY A 457 -13.11 -31.98 16.34
N ASN A 458 -12.59 -32.91 15.53
CA ASN A 458 -13.32 -33.49 14.41
C ASN A 458 -14.60 -34.18 14.91
N GLY A 459 -15.71 -33.81 14.29
CA GLY A 459 -17.08 -34.34 14.41
C GLY A 459 -17.33 -35.42 15.46
N ALA A 460 -17.64 -35.02 16.70
CA ALA A 460 -18.52 -35.75 17.63
C ALA A 460 -18.67 -35.02 18.98
N GLN A 461 -19.04 -33.73 19.01
CA GLN A 461 -19.28 -33.03 20.29
C GLN A 461 -20.50 -32.08 20.30
N ALA A 462 -21.56 -32.43 19.57
CA ALA A 462 -22.86 -31.76 19.75
C ALA A 462 -23.50 -32.03 21.15
N GLY A 463 -22.98 -32.99 21.92
CA GLY A 463 -23.57 -33.42 23.19
C GLY A 463 -23.13 -32.66 24.44
N MET A 464 -22.13 -31.77 24.37
CA MET A 464 -21.58 -31.10 25.55
C MET A 464 -22.19 -29.71 25.80
N ILE A 465 -22.57 -28.99 24.75
CA ILE A 465 -23.19 -27.66 24.83
C ILE A 465 -24.66 -27.76 25.27
N SER A 466 -25.40 -28.78 24.82
CA SER A 466 -26.77 -29.05 25.29
C SER A 466 -26.87 -29.42 26.78
N ARG A 467 -25.76 -29.82 27.42
CA ARG A 467 -25.72 -30.08 28.87
C ARG A 467 -25.48 -28.81 29.70
N LEU A 468 -24.91 -27.76 29.10
CA LEU A 468 -24.57 -26.52 29.78
C LEU A 468 -25.65 -25.43 29.64
N PHE A 469 -26.42 -25.42 28.55
CA PHE A 469 -27.37 -24.31 28.25
C PHE A 469 -28.81 -24.74 27.94
N GLY A 470 -29.15 -26.02 28.12
CA GLY A 470 -30.50 -26.53 27.89
C GLY A 470 -30.83 -26.75 26.41
N LYS A 471 -31.88 -27.54 26.15
CA LYS A 471 -32.25 -27.99 24.80
C LYS A 471 -32.69 -26.86 23.86
N ASP A 472 -33.24 -25.77 24.38
CA ASP A 472 -33.86 -24.72 23.57
C ASP A 472 -32.85 -23.81 22.84
N ALA A 473 -31.60 -23.71 23.32
CA ALA A 473 -30.56 -22.87 22.70
C ALA A 473 -29.98 -23.50 21.42
N GLY A 474 -30.00 -24.84 21.30
CA GLY A 474 -29.49 -25.56 20.13
C GLY A 474 -30.43 -25.48 18.93
N GLU A 475 -31.75 -25.44 19.18
CA GLU A 475 -32.75 -25.36 18.11
C GLU A 475 -32.86 -23.93 17.54
N GLN A 476 -32.67 -22.88 18.35
CA GLN A 476 -32.72 -21.49 17.88
C GLN A 476 -31.56 -21.08 16.95
N MET A 477 -30.39 -21.72 17.03
CA MET A 477 -29.28 -21.46 16.10
C MET A 477 -29.44 -22.18 14.74
N THR A 478 -30.32 -23.17 14.65
CA THR A 478 -30.59 -23.88 13.38
C THR A 478 -31.63 -23.15 12.54
N ALA A 479 -32.35 -22.18 13.12
CA ALA A 479 -33.45 -21.43 12.51
C ALA A 479 -33.07 -20.04 11.97
N LEU A 480 -31.79 -19.65 12.01
CA LEU A 480 -31.33 -18.41 11.39
C LEU A 480 -30.89 -18.68 9.95
N GLU A 481 -31.57 -18.03 9.00
CA GLU A 481 -31.17 -18.02 7.59
C GLU A 481 -29.72 -17.54 7.46
N ARG A 482 -28.91 -18.34 6.77
CA ARG A 482 -27.52 -17.99 6.49
C ARG A 482 -27.50 -16.73 5.62
N PRO A 483 -26.69 -15.71 5.96
CA PRO A 483 -26.52 -14.55 5.09
C PRO A 483 -25.99 -15.00 3.74
N ILE A 484 -26.66 -14.57 2.67
CA ILE A 484 -26.26 -14.83 1.30
C ILE A 484 -24.96 -14.06 1.03
N PRO A 485 -23.87 -14.72 0.61
CA PRO A 485 -22.64 -14.05 0.23
C PRO A 485 -22.87 -13.08 -0.93
N ALA A 486 -22.21 -11.92 -0.90
CA ALA A 486 -22.34 -10.85 -1.89
C ALA A 486 -22.14 -11.32 -3.34
N ASP A 487 -21.38 -12.40 -3.54
CA ASP A 487 -21.11 -13.01 -4.84
C ASP A 487 -22.37 -13.58 -5.52
N ARG A 488 -23.38 -14.02 -4.74
CA ARG A 488 -24.66 -14.52 -5.29
C ARG A 488 -25.68 -13.42 -5.60
N MET A 489 -25.49 -12.20 -5.09
CA MET A 489 -26.35 -11.07 -5.50
C MET A 489 -26.02 -10.58 -6.91
N ILE A 490 -24.80 -10.82 -7.38
CA ILE A 490 -24.36 -10.43 -8.74
C ILE A 490 -24.96 -11.35 -9.80
N GLU A 491 -25.21 -12.63 -9.49
CA GLU A 491 -25.85 -13.58 -10.41
C GLU A 491 -27.37 -13.37 -10.56
N GLN A 492 -28.04 -12.70 -9.62
CA GLN A 492 -29.51 -12.58 -9.61
C GLN A 492 -30.02 -11.15 -9.78
N GLY A 493 -29.15 -10.17 -10.03
CA GLY A 493 -29.52 -8.76 -9.92
C GLY A 493 -28.82 -7.81 -10.88
N SER A 494 -28.86 -8.07 -12.19
CA SER A 494 -28.79 -7.00 -13.20
C SER A 494 -29.34 -7.49 -14.53
N GLY A 495 -30.54 -7.01 -14.88
CA GLY A 495 -31.18 -7.25 -16.17
C GLY A 495 -30.46 -6.50 -17.28
N PHE A 496 -29.34 -7.05 -17.74
CA PHE A 496 -28.87 -6.84 -19.10
C PHE A 496 -29.44 -7.98 -19.94
N ILE A 497 -30.37 -7.63 -20.81
CA ILE A 497 -30.91 -8.52 -21.83
C ILE A 497 -29.75 -8.85 -22.76
N ASP A 498 -29.30 -10.10 -22.76
CA ASP A 498 -28.53 -10.68 -23.85
C ASP A 498 -29.39 -10.60 -25.11
N ALA A 499 -28.98 -9.75 -26.06
CA ALA A 499 -29.59 -9.67 -27.38
C ALA A 499 -28.66 -10.30 -28.43
N GLU A 500 -29.15 -11.42 -28.95
CA GLU A 500 -28.90 -12.05 -30.25
C GLU A 500 -27.49 -12.54 -30.61
N ILE A 501 -27.32 -13.85 -30.34
CA ILE A 501 -26.68 -14.76 -31.28
C ILE A 501 -27.52 -14.79 -32.55
N VAL A 502 -27.00 -14.26 -33.66
CA VAL A 502 -27.56 -14.52 -34.98
C VAL A 502 -27.10 -15.91 -35.41
N ASP A 503 -27.99 -16.89 -35.24
CA ASP A 503 -27.87 -18.20 -35.90
C ASP A 503 -27.99 -18.00 -37.41
N VAL A 504 -26.94 -18.33 -38.14
CA VAL A 504 -26.97 -18.41 -39.60
C VAL A 504 -27.69 -19.71 -39.98
N PRO A 505 -28.82 -19.68 -40.72
CA PRO A 505 -29.53 -20.91 -41.09
C PRO A 505 -28.71 -21.74 -42.07
N THR A 506 -28.47 -23.00 -41.72
CA THR A 506 -28.03 -24.04 -42.66
C THR A 506 -29.10 -24.23 -43.74
N PHE A 507 -28.83 -23.73 -44.95
CA PHE A 507 -29.59 -24.11 -46.13
C PHE A 507 -29.18 -25.52 -46.58
N TYR A 508 -30.14 -26.44 -46.52
CA TYR A 508 -30.11 -27.67 -47.31
C TYR A 508 -30.00 -27.31 -48.80
N ASN A 509 -28.95 -27.80 -49.47
CA ASN A 509 -29.03 -28.09 -50.90
C ASN A 509 -29.20 -29.61 -51.05
N GLN A 510 -30.35 -29.99 -51.60
CA GLN A 510 -30.52 -31.24 -52.31
C GLN A 510 -29.65 -31.20 -53.57
N GLU A 511 -28.93 -32.28 -53.87
CA GLU A 511 -28.86 -32.97 -55.17
C GLU A 511 -27.74 -34.04 -55.13
N GLY A 512 -28.12 -35.30 -55.42
CA GLY A 512 -27.21 -36.45 -55.52
C GLY A 512 -27.72 -37.69 -54.83
#